data_AF-A0A382A4F7-F1
#
_entry.id   AF-A0A382A4F7-F1
#
_cell.length_a   1.000
_cell.length_b   1.000
_cell.length_c   1.000
_cell.angle_alpha   90.00
_cell.angle_beta   90.00
_cell.angle_gamma   90.00
#
_symmetry.space_group_name_H-M   'P 1'
#
loop_
_entity.id
_entity.type
_entity.pdbx_description
1 polymer ?
#
loop_
_entity_poly.entity_id
_entity_poly.type
_entity_poly.pdbx_seq_one_letter_code
_entity_poly.pdbx_strand_id
1 'polypeptide(L)'
;NIHHGLANALLIKFCLEFTIDKAIKTENKTLQEKLNDIGNIISCSTLSDICYIPDIAGTFVHSIGIALGLSEQGIHTEHIAELGQLAFEDSCHATHPFAVNQDDFHAVYTRAL
;
A
#
# COMPACT_ATOMS: atom_id res chain seq x y z
N ASN A 1 -7.13 19.36 3.11
CA ASN A 1 -7.69 18.18 3.79
C ASN A 1 -8.14 17.21 2.70
N ILE A 2 -7.44 16.09 2.52
CA ILE A 2 -7.77 15.08 1.51
C ILE A 2 -8.88 14.19 2.08
N HIS A 3 -9.85 13.79 1.26
CA HIS A 3 -10.87 12.84 1.69
C HIS A 3 -10.23 11.48 2.00
N HIS A 4 -10.55 10.86 3.14
CA HIS A 4 -9.91 9.62 3.61
C HIS A 4 -9.93 8.49 2.56
N GLY A 5 -11.06 8.33 1.84
CA GLY A 5 -11.16 7.34 0.78
C GLY A 5 -10.22 7.61 -0.41
N LEU A 6 -9.97 8.89 -0.73
CA LEU A 6 -9.02 9.27 -1.76
C LEU A 6 -7.60 8.95 -1.30
N ALA A 7 -7.21 9.33 -0.08
CA ALA A 7 -5.88 9.04 0.46
C ALA A 7 -5.54 7.53 0.40
N ASN A 8 -6.49 6.66 0.78
CA ASN A 8 -6.33 5.21 0.66
C ASN A 8 -6.12 4.77 -0.80
N ALA A 9 -6.91 5.31 -1.73
CA ALA A 9 -6.80 4.97 -3.16
C ALA A 9 -5.44 5.36 -3.75
N LEU A 10 -4.89 6.51 -3.36
CA LEU A 10 -3.56 6.97 -3.82
C LEU A 10 -2.43 6.02 -3.38
N LEU A 11 -2.59 5.40 -2.20
CA LEU A 11 -1.53 4.66 -1.52
C LEU A 11 -1.66 3.13 -1.60
N ILE A 12 -2.84 2.59 -1.95
CA ILE A 12 -3.14 1.16 -1.82
C ILE A 12 -2.14 0.26 -2.54
N LYS A 13 -1.69 0.65 -3.74
CA LYS A 13 -0.68 -0.09 -4.52
C LYS A 13 0.64 -0.19 -3.73
N PHE A 14 1.16 0.92 -3.27
CA PHE A 14 2.44 1.01 -2.58
C PHE A 14 2.42 0.31 -1.20
N CYS A 15 1.29 0.40 -0.49
CA CYS A 15 1.08 -0.34 0.75
C CYS A 15 1.08 -1.85 0.51
N LEU A 16 0.39 -2.33 -0.53
CA LEU A 16 0.37 -3.76 -0.89
C LEU A 16 1.75 -4.27 -1.29
N GLU A 17 2.51 -3.51 -2.09
CA GLU A 17 3.91 -3.82 -2.41
C GLU A 17 4.76 -4.02 -1.15
N PHE A 18 4.65 -3.09 -0.19
CA PHE A 18 5.33 -3.20 1.10
C PHE A 18 4.89 -4.44 1.90
N THR A 19 3.59 -4.69 2.02
CA THR A 19 3.07 -5.82 2.77
C THR A 19 3.51 -7.15 2.15
N ILE A 20 3.47 -7.29 0.83
CA ILE A 20 3.89 -8.49 0.10
C ILE A 20 5.40 -8.71 0.26
N ASP A 21 6.22 -7.68 0.04
CA ASP A 21 7.67 -7.76 0.20
C ASP A 21 8.07 -8.19 1.62
N LYS A 22 7.44 -7.60 2.64
CA LYS A 22 7.66 -7.96 4.05
C LYS A 22 7.21 -9.39 4.33
N ALA A 23 6.07 -9.83 3.80
CA ALA A 23 5.57 -11.20 3.94
C ALA A 23 6.50 -12.25 3.31
N ILE A 24 7.09 -11.95 2.15
CA ILE A 24 8.06 -12.82 1.49
C ILE A 24 9.36 -12.88 2.30
N LYS A 25 9.92 -11.73 2.67
CA LYS A 25 11.19 -11.63 3.40
C LYS A 25 11.16 -12.28 4.79
N THR A 26 10.03 -12.21 5.49
CA THR A 26 9.87 -12.85 6.80
C THR A 26 9.28 -14.26 6.72
N GLU A 27 9.14 -14.81 5.51
CA GLU A 27 8.52 -16.13 5.27
C GLU A 27 7.16 -16.32 5.97
N ASN A 28 6.35 -15.26 6.07
CA ASN A 28 5.06 -15.31 6.74
C ASN A 28 4.02 -16.05 5.86
N LYS A 29 4.01 -17.38 5.93
CA LYS A 29 3.15 -18.25 5.11
C LYS A 29 1.66 -17.98 5.28
N THR A 30 1.19 -17.75 6.50
CA THR A 30 -0.23 -17.44 6.76
C THR A 30 -0.66 -16.15 6.09
N LEU A 31 0.19 -15.11 6.05
CA LEU A 31 -0.13 -13.89 5.31
C LEU A 31 -0.04 -14.09 3.80
N GLN A 32 0.96 -14.84 3.31
CA GLN A 32 1.08 -15.19 1.88
C GLN A 32 -0.16 -15.96 1.38
N GLU A 33 -0.69 -16.90 2.17
CA GLU A 33 -1.93 -17.63 1.87
C GLU A 33 -3.14 -16.70 1.79
N LYS A 34 -3.31 -15.79 2.77
CA LYS A 34 -4.38 -14.78 2.73
C LYS A 34 -4.28 -13.85 1.52
N LEU A 35 -3.06 -13.44 1.16
CA LEU A 35 -2.82 -12.63 -0.04
C LEU A 35 -3.15 -13.42 -1.30
N ASN A 36 -2.81 -14.72 -1.35
CA ASN A 36 -3.16 -15.60 -2.44
C ASN A 36 -4.68 -15.75 -2.59
N ASP A 37 -5.42 -15.90 -1.49
CA ASP A 37 -6.89 -15.94 -1.51
C ASP A 37 -7.49 -14.64 -2.06
N ILE A 38 -6.98 -13.48 -1.63
CA ILE A 38 -7.38 -12.18 -2.17
C ILE A 38 -7.06 -12.12 -3.68
N GLY A 39 -5.85 -12.51 -4.08
CA GLY A 39 -5.42 -12.57 -5.47
C GLY A 39 -6.33 -13.43 -6.33
N ASN A 40 -6.73 -14.60 -5.83
CA ASN A 40 -7.68 -15.50 -6.49
C ASN A 40 -9.06 -14.86 -6.65
N ILE A 41 -9.55 -14.15 -5.64
CA ILE A 41 -10.85 -13.47 -5.72
C ILE A 41 -10.82 -12.38 -6.79
N ILE A 42 -9.82 -11.49 -6.76
CA ILE A 42 -9.78 -10.32 -7.65
C ILE A 42 -9.40 -10.66 -9.10
N SER A 43 -8.74 -11.80 -9.32
CA SER A 43 -8.34 -12.28 -10.64
C SER A 43 -9.23 -13.39 -11.21
N CYS A 44 -10.26 -13.84 -10.47
CA CYS A 44 -11.01 -15.04 -10.81
C CYS A 44 -10.11 -16.29 -10.98
N SER A 45 -9.19 -16.49 -10.03
CA SER A 45 -8.26 -17.63 -9.94
C SER A 45 -7.27 -17.75 -11.10
N THR A 46 -6.99 -16.66 -11.82
CA THR A 46 -5.99 -16.65 -12.90
C THR A 46 -4.62 -16.12 -12.44
N LEU A 47 -4.49 -15.62 -11.20
CA LEU A 47 -3.25 -15.08 -10.69
C LEU A 47 -2.25 -16.19 -10.35
N SER A 48 -1.03 -16.10 -10.87
CA SER A 48 0.04 -17.05 -10.59
C SER A 48 1.00 -16.59 -9.48
N ASP A 49 0.98 -15.32 -9.13
CA ASP A 49 1.91 -14.70 -8.17
C ASP A 49 1.24 -13.54 -7.42
N ILE A 50 1.32 -13.54 -6.09
CA ILE A 50 0.79 -12.48 -5.22
C ILE A 50 1.42 -11.11 -5.52
N CYS A 51 2.62 -11.07 -6.11
CA CYS A 51 3.30 -9.83 -6.48
C CYS A 51 2.56 -9.01 -7.54
N TYR A 52 1.57 -9.59 -8.23
CA TYR A 52 0.72 -8.88 -9.20
C TYR A 52 -0.51 -8.21 -8.58
N ILE A 53 -0.85 -8.49 -7.31
CA ILE A 53 -1.99 -7.88 -6.62
C ILE A 53 -1.92 -6.34 -6.61
N PRO A 54 -0.76 -5.69 -6.33
CA PRO A 54 -0.65 -4.23 -6.38
C PRO A 54 -0.97 -3.64 -7.75
N ASP A 55 -0.58 -4.30 -8.83
CA ASP A 55 -0.83 -3.83 -10.20
C ASP A 55 -2.30 -3.96 -10.58
N ILE A 56 -2.99 -5.02 -10.14
CA ILE A 56 -4.44 -5.17 -10.31
C ILE A 56 -5.17 -4.06 -9.56
N ALA A 57 -4.80 -3.80 -8.29
CA ALA A 57 -5.38 -2.73 -7.50
C ALA A 57 -5.13 -1.36 -8.13
N GLY A 58 -3.91 -1.11 -8.62
CA GLY A 58 -3.54 0.12 -9.30
C GLY A 58 -4.32 0.33 -10.60
N THR A 59 -4.50 -0.73 -11.40
CA THR A 59 -5.31 -0.72 -12.62
C THR A 59 -6.77 -0.39 -12.31
N PHE A 60 -7.33 -0.97 -11.25
CA PHE A 60 -8.68 -0.66 -10.80
C PHE A 60 -8.83 0.81 -10.39
N VAL A 61 -7.93 1.33 -9.55
CA VAL A 61 -7.94 2.74 -9.11
C VAL A 61 -7.86 3.68 -10.33
N HIS A 62 -7.00 3.38 -11.30
CA HIS A 62 -6.91 4.16 -12.53
C HIS A 62 -8.21 4.10 -13.35
N SER A 63 -8.82 2.91 -13.47
CA SER A 63 -10.07 2.72 -14.24
C SER A 63 -11.27 3.48 -13.69
N ILE A 64 -11.26 3.84 -12.40
CA ILE A 64 -12.30 4.67 -11.77
C ILE A 64 -11.95 6.16 -11.77
N GLY A 65 -10.91 6.56 -12.51
CA GLY A 65 -10.54 7.96 -12.73
C GLY A 65 -9.68 8.59 -11.64
N ILE A 66 -9.02 7.76 -10.82
CA ILE A 66 -8.09 8.24 -9.78
C ILE A 66 -6.66 7.94 -10.22
N ALA A 67 -5.81 8.96 -10.25
CA ALA A 67 -4.37 8.77 -10.44
C ALA A 67 -3.74 8.29 -9.12
N LEU A 68 -2.80 7.35 -9.20
CA LEU A 68 -2.08 6.85 -8.02
C LEU A 68 -1.04 7.86 -7.55
N GLY A 69 -0.62 7.71 -6.30
CA GLY A 69 0.49 8.47 -5.75
C GLY A 69 0.09 9.83 -5.19
N LEU A 70 1.04 10.46 -4.52
CA LEU A 70 0.86 11.67 -3.73
C LEU A 70 1.14 12.94 -4.56
N SER A 71 1.98 12.83 -5.59
CA SER A 71 2.38 13.96 -6.45
C SER A 71 1.20 14.68 -7.11
N GLU A 72 0.18 13.91 -7.53
CA GLU A 72 -1.05 14.45 -8.14
C GLU A 72 -1.91 15.28 -7.17
N GLN A 73 -1.61 15.20 -5.86
CA GLN A 73 -2.25 16.02 -4.82
C GLN A 73 -1.36 17.19 -4.36
N GLY A 74 -0.27 17.49 -5.06
CA GLY A 74 0.68 18.55 -4.70
C GLY A 74 1.56 18.19 -3.50
N ILE A 75 1.71 16.90 -3.19
CA ILE A 75 2.66 16.43 -2.18
C ILE A 75 4.02 16.24 -2.86
N HIS A 76 5.08 16.57 -2.12
CA HIS A 76 6.44 16.65 -2.62
C HIS A 76 7.37 16.06 -1.57
N THR A 77 8.63 15.85 -1.93
CA THR A 77 9.65 15.21 -1.08
C THR A 77 9.79 15.88 0.29
N GLU A 78 9.67 17.20 0.36
CA GLU A 78 9.73 17.98 1.59
C GLU A 78 8.62 17.65 2.60
N HIS A 79 7.48 17.15 2.13
CA HIS A 79 6.34 16.79 2.97
C HIS A 79 6.46 15.37 3.56
N ILE A 80 7.34 14.53 3.01
CA ILE A 80 7.36 13.09 3.35
C ILE A 80 7.75 12.83 4.80
N ALA A 81 8.72 13.59 5.33
CA ALA A 81 9.15 13.42 6.72
C ALA A 81 8.01 13.71 7.71
N GLU A 82 7.28 14.81 7.49
CA GLU A 82 6.13 15.21 8.32
C GLU A 82 4.98 14.20 8.18
N LEU A 83 4.62 13.81 6.95
CA LEU A 83 3.57 12.83 6.71
C LEU A 83 3.89 11.46 7.33
N GLY A 84 5.15 11.03 7.28
CA GLY A 84 5.62 9.80 7.91
C GLY A 84 5.49 9.85 9.43
N GLN A 85 5.80 10.99 10.04
CA GLN A 85 5.60 11.19 11.47
C GLN A 85 4.13 11.13 11.86
N LEU A 86 3.28 11.90 11.17
CA LEU A 86 1.83 11.93 11.44
C LEU A 86 1.19 10.55 11.29
N ALA A 87 1.62 9.77 10.29
CA ALA A 87 1.13 8.41 10.08
C ALA A 87 1.56 7.42 11.17
N PHE A 88 2.74 7.62 11.76
CA PHE A 88 3.22 6.83 12.90
C PHE A 88 2.57 7.25 14.23
N GLU A 89 2.11 8.49 14.34
CA GLU A 89 1.34 8.95 15.50
C GLU A 89 -0.13 8.46 15.46
N ASP A 90 -0.62 8.02 14.29
CA ASP A 90 -1.96 7.44 14.13
C ASP A 90 -2.04 5.97 14.56
N SER A 91 -3.02 5.63 15.40
CA SER A 91 -3.16 4.27 15.95
C SER A 91 -3.49 3.16 14.93
N CYS A 92 -3.93 3.48 13.71
CA CYS A 92 -4.39 2.49 12.72
C CYS A 92 -3.31 1.46 12.38
N HIS A 93 -2.04 1.88 12.35
CA HIS A 93 -0.93 1.03 11.98
C HIS A 93 -0.62 -0.08 13.01
N ALA A 94 -1.15 0.03 14.24
CA ALA A 94 -0.98 -0.99 15.28
C ALA A 94 -1.65 -2.32 14.93
N THR A 95 -2.60 -2.31 13.98
CA THR A 95 -3.30 -3.51 13.50
C THR A 95 -2.67 -4.11 12.24
N HIS A 96 -1.61 -3.49 11.70
CA HIS A 96 -0.91 -4.00 10.54
C HIS A 96 -0.26 -5.37 10.87
N PRO A 97 -0.18 -6.34 9.94
CA PRO A 97 0.37 -7.67 10.20
C PRO A 97 1.84 -7.71 10.65
N PHE A 98 2.51 -6.57 10.57
CA PHE A 98 3.89 -6.37 10.99
C PHE A 98 3.99 -5.09 11.79
N ALA A 99 4.88 -5.06 12.78
CA ALA A 99 5.33 -3.81 13.39
C ALA A 99 5.93 -2.92 12.30
N VAL A 100 5.37 -1.72 12.15
CA VAL A 100 5.84 -0.68 11.24
C VAL A 100 6.48 0.44 12.05
N ASN A 101 7.49 1.08 11.48
CA ASN A 101 8.16 2.23 12.06
C ASN A 101 8.06 3.44 11.11
N GLN A 102 8.59 4.59 11.53
CA GLN A 102 8.56 5.81 10.72
C GLN A 102 9.33 5.66 9.39
N ASP A 103 10.41 4.88 9.36
CA ASP A 103 11.19 4.64 8.14
C ASP A 103 10.39 3.82 7.11
N ASP A 104 9.57 2.87 7.56
CA ASP A 104 8.65 2.10 6.70
C ASP A 104 7.65 3.06 6.02
N PHE A 105 7.06 3.99 6.77
CA PHE A 105 6.17 5.02 6.19
C PHE A 105 6.89 5.93 5.21
N HIS A 106 8.08 6.41 5.58
CA HIS A 106 8.90 7.23 4.70
C HIS A 106 9.19 6.50 3.38
N ALA A 107 9.57 5.22 3.43
CA ALA A 107 9.85 4.43 2.23
C ALA A 107 8.60 4.24 1.35
N VAL A 108 7.44 4.00 1.94
CA VAL A 108 6.17 3.86 1.19
C VAL A 108 5.79 5.19 0.53
N TYR A 109 5.85 6.30 1.27
CA TYR A 109 5.49 7.60 0.73
C TYR A 109 6.47 8.11 -0.34
N THR A 110 7.76 7.85 -0.18
CA THR A 110 8.75 8.17 -1.22
C THR A 110 8.53 7.37 -2.50
N ARG A 111 8.07 6.12 -2.41
CA ARG A 111 7.66 5.35 -3.60
C ARG A 111 6.37 5.86 -4.24
N ALA A 112 5.52 6.50 -3.45
CA ALA A 112 4.23 7.05 -3.87
C ALA A 112 4.34 8.47 -4.46
N LEU A 113 5.51 9.11 -4.43
CA LEU A 113 5.78 10.34 -5.17
C LEU A 113 5.99 10.04 -6.65
#